data_AF-A0AAU5XF01-F1
#
_entry.id   AF-A0AAU5XF01-F1
#
_cell.length_a   1.000
_cell.length_b   1.000
_cell.length_c   1.000
_cell.angle_alpha   90.00
_cell.angle_beta   90.00
_cell.angle_gamma   90.00
#
_symmetry.space_group_name_H-M   'P 1'
#
loop_
_entity.id
_entity.type
_entity.pdbx_description
1 polymer ?
#
loop_
_entity_poly.entity_id
_entity_poly.type
_entity_poly.pdbx_seq_one_letter_code
_entity_poly.pdbx_strand_id
1 'polypeptide(L)'
;MLYTSADVNPGKAGTRGYKNIAANVPGCTVHHNEQSVATYCYTGANGQWWTFDDPWSIGKKTDYIKANNLGGAMIWEMSGDTGTLMSALDSGLK
;
A
#
# COMPACT_ATOMS: atom_id res chain seq x y z
N MET A 1 -6.00 -14.40 -4.54
CA MET A 1 -4.67 -13.75 -4.49
C MET A 1 -4.90 -12.25 -4.54
N LEU A 2 -4.71 -11.55 -3.41
CA LEU A 2 -4.81 -10.09 -3.38
C LEU A 2 -3.45 -9.51 -3.77
N TYR A 3 -3.44 -8.67 -4.81
CA TYR A 3 -2.25 -7.99 -5.31
C TYR A 3 -2.06 -6.68 -4.54
N THR A 4 -0.87 -6.50 -3.96
CA THR A 4 -0.43 -5.26 -3.32
C THR A 4 0.77 -4.76 -4.12
N SER A 5 0.74 -3.50 -4.59
CA SER A 5 1.79 -2.93 -5.45
C SER A 5 2.73 -2.02 -4.67
N ALA A 6 4.02 -2.31 -4.75
CA ALA A 6 5.16 -1.60 -4.22
C ALA A 6 6.26 -1.57 -5.29
N ASP A 7 5.97 -0.98 -6.46
CA ASP A 7 6.89 -0.94 -7.61
C ASP A 7 8.16 -0.10 -7.34
N VAL A 8 9.34 -0.64 -7.60
CA VAL A 8 10.63 -0.03 -7.19
C VAL A 8 11.16 0.98 -8.19
N ASN A 9 10.68 0.98 -9.44
CA ASN A 9 11.34 1.66 -10.55
C ASN A 9 11.30 3.20 -10.45
N PRO A 10 12.41 3.87 -10.09
CA PRO A 10 12.47 5.34 -10.03
C PRO A 10 12.47 5.96 -11.44
N GLY A 11 12.73 5.15 -12.47
CA GLY A 11 12.84 5.58 -13.87
C GLY A 11 11.57 5.43 -14.71
N LYS A 12 10.47 4.89 -14.14
CA LYS A 12 9.18 4.81 -14.85
C LYS A 12 8.22 5.82 -14.25
N ALA A 13 7.82 6.80 -15.06
CA ALA A 13 6.79 7.76 -14.68
C ALA A 13 5.50 7.01 -14.29
N GLY A 14 4.93 7.35 -13.12
CA GLY A 14 3.68 6.77 -12.64
C GLY A 14 3.81 5.61 -11.64
N THR A 15 5.00 5.09 -11.37
CA THR A 15 5.22 4.03 -10.37
C THR A 15 6.22 4.45 -9.30
N ARG A 16 5.87 4.27 -8.01
CA ARG A 16 6.76 4.54 -6.88
C ARG A 16 6.51 3.54 -5.75
N GLY A 17 7.58 3.01 -5.18
CA GLY A 17 7.48 2.05 -4.08
C GLY A 17 6.98 2.74 -2.82
N TYR A 18 6.34 1.97 -1.92
CA TYR A 18 5.80 2.46 -0.66
C TYR A 18 6.81 3.29 0.13
N LYS A 19 8.06 2.82 0.22
CA LYS A 19 9.19 3.55 0.82
C LYS A 19 9.32 4.98 0.30
N ASN A 20 9.21 5.16 -1.01
CA ASN A 20 9.39 6.45 -1.66
C ASN A 20 8.14 7.33 -1.56
N ILE A 21 6.95 6.75 -1.55
CA ILE A 21 5.72 7.51 -1.36
C ILE A 21 5.68 8.06 0.07
N ALA A 22 5.95 7.21 1.07
CA ALA A 22 5.93 7.59 2.48
C ALA A 22 6.99 8.64 2.85
N ALA A 23 8.19 8.57 2.23
CA ALA A 23 9.30 9.45 2.58
C ALA A 23 9.46 10.69 1.68
N ASN A 24 9.07 10.61 0.40
CA ASN A 24 9.58 11.53 -0.63
C ASN A 24 8.49 12.18 -1.50
N VAL A 25 7.23 12.20 -1.06
CA VAL A 25 6.16 12.98 -1.72
C VAL A 25 5.74 14.14 -0.81
N PRO A 26 6.31 15.35 -1.00
CA PRO A 26 5.94 16.53 -0.21
C PRO A 26 4.45 16.84 -0.33
N GLY A 27 3.79 17.14 0.79
CA GLY A 27 2.36 17.48 0.80
C GLY A 27 1.41 16.29 0.61
N CYS A 28 1.92 15.06 0.62
CA CYS A 28 1.11 13.83 0.58
C CYS A 28 0.42 13.62 1.93
N THR A 29 -0.80 14.14 2.08
CA THR A 29 -1.67 13.80 3.22
C THR A 29 -2.35 12.47 2.93
N VAL A 30 -2.17 11.49 3.81
CA VAL A 30 -2.73 10.15 3.64
C VAL A 30 -4.23 10.18 3.92
N HIS A 31 -5.01 9.60 3.02
CA HIS A 31 -6.44 9.40 3.13
C HIS A 31 -6.80 7.93 2.95
N HIS A 32 -7.78 7.48 3.73
CA HIS A 32 -8.32 6.12 3.68
C HIS A 32 -9.77 6.15 3.21
N ASN A 33 -10.06 5.39 2.16
CA ASN A 33 -11.43 5.14 1.74
C ASN A 33 -11.87 3.79 2.32
N GLU A 34 -12.71 3.83 3.36
CA GLU A 34 -13.24 2.64 4.04
C GLU A 34 -14.07 1.74 3.13
N GLN A 35 -14.80 2.31 2.15
CA GLN A 35 -15.67 1.54 1.26
C GLN A 35 -14.85 0.70 0.27
N SER A 36 -13.81 1.28 -0.32
CA SER A 36 -12.96 0.59 -1.29
C SER A 36 -11.72 -0.07 -0.67
N VAL A 37 -11.46 0.16 0.62
CA VAL A 37 -10.25 -0.28 1.32
C VAL A 37 -9.00 0.18 0.56
N ALA A 38 -8.97 1.47 0.24
CA ALA A 38 -7.89 2.07 -0.54
C ALA A 38 -7.23 3.22 0.21
N THR A 39 -5.89 3.23 0.17
CA THR A 39 -5.07 4.32 0.69
C THR A 39 -4.58 5.18 -0.47
N TYR A 40 -4.68 6.49 -0.32
CA TYR A 40 -4.21 7.44 -1.33
C TYR A 40 -3.73 8.74 -0.70
N CYS A 41 -3.02 9.55 -1.49
CA CYS A 41 -2.77 10.94 -1.15
C CYS A 41 -2.88 11.85 -2.37
N TYR A 42 -3.22 13.11 -2.11
CA TYR A 42 -3.34 14.16 -3.12
C TYR A 42 -2.62 15.41 -2.64
N THR A 43 -1.72 15.96 -3.47
CA THR A 43 -0.87 17.09 -3.08
C THR A 43 -1.43 18.46 -3.51
N GLY A 44 -2.74 18.55 -3.79
CA GLY A 44 -3.41 19.79 -4.20
C GLY A 44 -3.51 20.01 -5.71
N ALA A 45 -4.09 21.16 -6.11
CA ALA A 45 -4.37 21.49 -7.52
C ALA A 45 -3.09 21.45 -8.39
N ASN A 46 -3.16 20.81 -9.55
CA ASN A 46 -2.02 20.50 -10.43
C ASN A 46 -0.90 19.68 -9.76
N GLY A 47 -1.20 19.08 -8.60
CA GLY A 47 -0.31 18.22 -7.85
C GLY A 47 -0.39 16.75 -8.28
N GLN A 48 0.19 15.89 -7.46
CA GLN A 48 0.24 14.46 -7.70
C GLN A 48 -0.90 13.74 -6.96
N TRP A 49 -1.41 12.68 -7.59
CA TRP A 49 -2.31 11.72 -6.97
C TRP A 49 -1.61 10.37 -6.92
N TRP A 50 -1.52 9.78 -5.73
CA TRP A 50 -0.89 8.48 -5.52
C TRP A 50 -1.84 7.54 -4.80
N THR A 51 -1.96 6.31 -5.28
CA THR A 51 -2.63 5.20 -4.58
C THR A 51 -1.59 4.17 -4.19
N PHE A 52 -1.67 3.65 -2.97
CA PHE A 52 -0.71 2.70 -2.43
C PHE A 52 -1.35 1.86 -1.34
N ASP A 53 -0.63 0.83 -0.87
CA ASP A 53 -0.97 0.11 0.35
C ASP A 53 -0.16 0.64 1.53
N ASP A 54 -0.77 0.65 2.71
CA ASP A 54 -0.15 1.01 3.99
C ASP A 54 -0.58 0.02 5.08
N PRO A 55 -0.07 0.10 6.33
CA PRO A 55 -0.48 -0.83 7.38
C PRO A 55 -1.99 -0.89 7.61
N TRP A 56 -2.72 0.21 7.39
CA TRP A 56 -4.18 0.24 7.53
C TRP A 56 -4.86 -0.61 6.45
N SER A 57 -4.52 -0.42 5.17
CA SER A 57 -5.15 -1.18 4.08
C SER A 57 -4.75 -2.66 4.13
N ILE A 58 -3.50 -2.97 4.51
CA ILE A 58 -3.03 -4.34 4.72
C ILE A 58 -3.81 -5.02 5.85
N GLY A 59 -4.02 -4.34 6.99
CA GLY A 59 -4.83 -4.87 8.10
C GLY A 59 -6.23 -5.28 7.64
N LYS A 60 -6.93 -4.39 6.94
CA LYS A 60 -8.27 -4.66 6.38
C LYS A 60 -8.27 -5.82 5.37
N LYS A 61 -7.23 -5.91 4.52
CA LYS A 61 -7.06 -7.03 3.58
C LYS A 61 -6.84 -8.36 4.30
N THR A 62 -6.07 -8.37 5.39
CA THR A 62 -5.88 -9.59 6.20
C THR A 62 -7.15 -10.02 6.92
N ASP A 63 -7.95 -9.07 7.42
CA ASP A 63 -9.27 -9.39 7.99
C ASP A 63 -10.21 -9.99 6.95
N TYR A 64 -10.21 -9.45 5.72
CA TYR A 64 -10.97 -10.03 4.62
C TYR A 64 -10.50 -11.45 4.28
N ILE A 65 -9.19 -11.70 4.26
CA ILE A 65 -8.62 -13.04 4.03
C ILE A 65 -9.12 -14.04 5.07
N LYS A 66 -9.03 -13.69 6.36
CA LYS A 66 -9.49 -14.54 7.47
C LYS A 66 -11.00 -14.79 7.38
N ALA A 67 -11.80 -13.74 7.19
CA ALA A 67 -13.25 -13.83 7.12
C ALA A 67 -13.75 -14.71 5.98
N ASN A 68 -13.00 -14.81 4.88
CA ASN A 68 -13.35 -15.58 3.70
C ASN A 68 -12.55 -16.90 3.56
N ASN A 69 -11.79 -17.28 4.58
CA ASN A 69 -10.95 -18.49 4.58
C ASN A 69 -10.05 -18.62 3.33
N LEU A 70 -9.44 -17.51 2.92
CA LEU A 70 -8.53 -17.47 1.78
C LEU A 70 -7.12 -17.91 2.21
N GLY A 71 -6.35 -18.49 1.29
CA GLY A 71 -5.03 -19.07 1.60
C GLY A 71 -3.90 -18.08 1.95
N GLY A 72 -4.14 -16.77 1.92
CA GLY A 72 -3.14 -15.73 2.24
C GLY A 72 -3.08 -14.59 1.22
N ALA A 73 -2.03 -13.77 1.32
CA ALA A 73 -1.73 -12.67 0.40
C ALA A 73 -0.32 -12.77 -0.17
N MET A 74 -0.06 -12.00 -1.23
CA MET A 74 1.26 -11.87 -1.85
C MET A 74 1.64 -10.39 -1.91
N ILE A 75 2.90 -10.09 -1.61
CA ILE A 75 3.46 -8.73 -1.71
C ILE A 75 4.31 -8.63 -2.97
N TRP A 76 4.02 -7.62 -3.79
CA TRP A 76 4.80 -7.31 -4.97
C TRP A 76 5.19 -5.82 -4.98
N GLU A 77 6.45 -5.40 -5.09
CA GLU A 77 7.67 -6.19 -4.95
C GLU A 77 8.39 -5.79 -3.65
N MET A 78 9.12 -6.74 -3.08
CA MET A 78 9.64 -6.63 -1.72
C MET A 78 10.65 -5.48 -1.55
N SER A 79 11.39 -5.12 -2.58
CA SER A 79 12.34 -4.00 -2.55
C SER A 79 11.69 -2.62 -2.46
N GLY A 80 10.37 -2.52 -2.71
CA GLY A 80 9.61 -1.28 -2.58
C GLY A 80 9.12 -1.01 -1.16
N ASP A 81 9.25 -1.99 -0.27
CA ASP A 81 8.88 -1.91 1.15
C ASP A 81 10.12 -1.66 2.03
N THR A 82 9.91 -1.00 3.17
CA THR A 82 10.90 -0.87 4.25
C THR A 82 10.83 -2.02 5.26
N GLY A 83 9.99 -3.03 5.00
CA GLY A 83 9.59 -4.09 5.92
C GLY A 83 8.29 -3.78 6.67
N THR A 84 7.71 -2.60 6.47
CA THR A 84 6.51 -2.13 7.16
C THR A 84 5.28 -2.88 6.66
N LEU A 85 5.14 -3.03 5.33
CA LEU A 85 4.00 -3.73 4.74
C LEU A 85 4.10 -5.23 4.97
N MET A 86 5.30 -5.80 4.88
CA MET A 86 5.54 -7.21 5.19
C MET A 86 5.22 -7.53 6.66
N SER A 87 5.65 -6.69 7.60
CA SER A 87 5.34 -6.89 9.03
C SER A 87 3.85 -6.76 9.33
N ALA A 88 3.15 -5.84 8.67
CA ALA A 88 1.70 -5.69 8.78
C ALA A 88 0.97 -6.94 8.24
N LEU A 89 1.43 -7.49 7.11
CA LEU A 89 0.84 -8.69 6.53
C LEU A 89 1.05 -9.92 7.44
N ASP A 90 2.28 -10.16 7.89
CA ASP A 90 2.62 -11.26 8.78
C ASP A 90 1.84 -11.18 10.10
N SER A 91 1.72 -9.99 10.68
CA SER A 91 0.96 -9.78 11.91
C SER A 91 -0.54 -9.98 11.72
N GLY A 92 -1.09 -9.58 10.57
CA GLY A 92 -2.53 -9.65 10.30
C GLY A 92 -3.05 -11.05 9.95
N LEU A 93 -2.18 -11.94 9.46
CA LEU A 93 -2.51 -13.33 9.08
C LEU A 93 -2.29 -14.37 10.20
N LYS A 94 -1.64 -13.98 11.31
CA LYS A 94 -1.57 -14.78 12.54
C LYS A 94 -2.88 -14.76 13.30
#